data_AF-A0A067ST83-F1
#
_entry.id   AF-A0A067ST83-F1
#
_cell.length_a   1.000
_cell.length_b   1.000
_cell.length_c   1.000
_cell.angle_alpha   90.00
_cell.angle_beta   90.00
_cell.angle_gamma   90.00
#
_symmetry.space_group_name_H-M   'P 1'
#
loop_
_entity.id
_entity.type
_entity.pdbx_description
1 polymer ?
#
loop_
_entity_poly.entity_id
_entity_poly.type
_entity_poly.pdbx_seq_one_letter_code
_entity_poly.pdbx_strand_id
1 'polypeptide(L)'
;MSGFHWIPPGTRGGVISAHDDVSDDILRTEWAKSRARATRAKEEVLLLREEMRRVLAFLEWKAVWWHKRKKARPVGTELAEALEGFAQEQEDLQRALAVRFRAIWRNPLEDWAAAAAEDDGKEDGDDEEDEDEDEEEAPVPEVADDDPEDDEDDDMGE
;
A
#
# COMPACT_ATOMS: atom_id res chain seq x y z
N MET A 1 19.40 -52.29 -14.27
CA MET A 1 19.93 -51.06 -13.66
C MET A 1 20.27 -50.11 -14.79
N SER A 2 19.30 -49.28 -15.21
CA SER A 2 19.53 -48.29 -16.29
C SER A 2 20.04 -47.00 -15.67
N GLY A 3 21.26 -46.61 -16.01
CA GLY A 3 21.84 -45.33 -15.62
C GLY A 3 21.29 -44.20 -16.47
N PHE A 4 20.94 -43.08 -15.83
CA PHE A 4 20.61 -41.84 -16.52
C PHE A 4 21.87 -41.24 -17.14
N HIS A 5 21.89 -41.13 -18.47
CA HIS A 5 22.91 -40.39 -19.22
C HIS A 5 22.45 -38.95 -19.39
N TRP A 6 23.03 -38.03 -18.61
CA TRP A 6 22.79 -36.61 -18.74
C TRP A 6 23.59 -36.05 -19.92
N ILE A 7 22.91 -35.45 -20.89
CA ILE A 7 23.52 -34.73 -22.02
C ILE A 7 23.61 -33.25 -21.63
N PRO A 8 24.81 -32.63 -21.58
CA PRO A 8 24.92 -31.20 -21.36
C PRO A 8 24.45 -30.43 -22.61
N PRO A 9 23.77 -29.27 -22.45
CA PRO A 9 23.27 -28.51 -23.57
C PRO A 9 24.44 -28.01 -24.44
N GLY A 10 24.47 -28.53 -25.66
CA GLY A 10 25.41 -28.14 -26.71
C GLY A 10 25.07 -26.76 -27.23
N THR A 11 26.04 -25.88 -27.11
CA THR A 11 26.18 -24.58 -27.75
C THR A 11 26.02 -24.71 -29.28
N ARG A 12 24.94 -24.17 -29.84
CA ARG A 12 24.82 -23.93 -31.27
C ARG A 12 24.15 -22.59 -31.55
N GLY A 13 24.98 -21.63 -31.96
CA GLY A 13 24.68 -20.62 -32.99
C GLY A 13 23.80 -19.45 -32.58
N GLY A 14 24.43 -18.31 -32.25
CA GLY A 14 23.77 -17.01 -32.10
C GLY A 14 24.56 -16.00 -31.27
N VAL A 15 25.86 -15.83 -31.52
CA VAL A 15 26.73 -14.96 -30.70
C VAL A 15 26.72 -13.52 -31.24
N ILE A 16 25.55 -12.88 -31.34
CA ILE A 16 25.45 -11.40 -31.41
C ILE A 16 24.14 -10.85 -30.80
N SER A 17 23.30 -11.66 -30.12
CA SER A 17 22.06 -11.18 -29.45
C SER A 17 21.91 -11.67 -28.01
N ALA A 18 22.74 -12.62 -27.57
CA ALA A 18 22.53 -13.28 -26.27
C ALA A 18 22.86 -12.43 -25.04
N HIS A 19 23.69 -11.40 -25.18
CA HIS A 19 24.03 -10.50 -24.06
C HIS A 19 22.88 -9.51 -23.79
N ASP A 20 22.36 -8.89 -24.84
CA ASP A 20 21.26 -7.94 -24.74
C ASP A 20 19.96 -8.64 -24.37
N ASP A 21 19.69 -9.84 -24.89
CA ASP A 21 18.52 -10.65 -24.50
C ASP A 21 18.54 -11.04 -23.00
N VAL A 22 19.72 -11.33 -22.43
CA VAL A 22 19.87 -11.63 -20.99
C VAL A 22 19.72 -10.37 -20.14
N SER A 23 20.27 -9.24 -20.60
CA SER A 23 20.09 -7.94 -19.94
C SER A 23 18.60 -7.53 -19.93
N ASP A 24 17.91 -7.68 -21.05
CA ASP A 24 16.49 -7.43 -21.19
C ASP A 24 15.65 -8.33 -20.29
N ASP A 25 15.99 -9.63 -20.19
CA ASP A 25 15.31 -10.56 -19.28
C ASP A 25 15.53 -10.19 -17.81
N ILE A 26 16.75 -9.77 -17.44
CA ILE A 26 17.04 -9.25 -16.10
C ILE A 26 16.19 -8.00 -15.82
N LEU A 27 16.15 -7.03 -16.74
CA LEU A 27 15.36 -5.81 -16.56
C LEU A 27 13.86 -6.11 -16.46
N ARG A 28 13.32 -7.02 -17.29
CA ARG A 28 11.92 -7.44 -17.23
C ARG A 28 11.59 -8.16 -15.93
N THR A 29 12.48 -9.03 -15.45
CA THR A 29 12.28 -9.74 -14.18
C THR A 29 12.34 -8.79 -12.99
N GLU A 30 13.27 -7.83 -12.96
CA GLU A 30 13.34 -6.82 -11.90
C GLU A 30 12.16 -5.84 -11.94
N TRP A 31 11.72 -5.45 -13.14
CA TRP A 31 10.49 -4.67 -13.29
C TRP A 31 9.26 -5.44 -12.79
N ALA A 32 9.11 -6.71 -13.17
CA ALA A 32 8.01 -7.56 -12.73
C ALA A 32 8.02 -7.74 -11.20
N LYS A 33 9.19 -7.95 -10.59
CA LYS A 33 9.35 -8.04 -9.13
C LYS A 33 8.98 -6.72 -8.45
N SER A 34 9.50 -5.60 -8.94
CA SER A 34 9.24 -4.27 -8.38
C SER A 34 7.76 -3.91 -8.48
N ARG A 35 7.13 -4.18 -9.63
CA ARG A 35 5.70 -4.02 -9.81
C ARG A 35 4.89 -4.90 -8.86
N ALA A 36 5.26 -6.18 -8.70
CA ALA A 36 4.59 -7.09 -7.77
C ALA A 36 4.70 -6.62 -6.30
N ARG A 37 5.86 -6.09 -5.91
CA ARG A 37 6.04 -5.46 -4.58
C ARG A 37 5.17 -4.22 -4.43
N ALA A 38 5.15 -3.34 -5.42
CA ALA A 38 4.33 -2.13 -5.40
C ALA A 38 2.83 -2.45 -5.31
N THR A 39 2.35 -3.46 -6.06
CA THR A 39 0.95 -3.90 -5.96
C THR A 39 0.61 -4.46 -4.59
N ARG A 40 1.50 -5.26 -3.99
CA ARG A 40 1.30 -5.80 -2.63
C ARG A 40 1.29 -4.69 -1.59
N ALA A 41 2.26 -3.78 -1.63
CA ALA A 41 2.33 -2.66 -0.70
C ALA A 41 1.06 -1.80 -0.78
N LYS A 42 0.52 -1.58 -1.99
CA LYS A 42 -0.75 -0.88 -2.18
C LYS A 42 -1.92 -1.60 -1.49
N GLU A 43 -2.01 -2.92 -1.63
CA GLU A 43 -3.02 -3.73 -0.94
C GLU A 43 -2.88 -3.62 0.59
N GLU A 44 -1.66 -3.76 1.11
CA GLU A 44 -1.38 -3.67 2.55
C GLU A 44 -1.79 -2.30 3.12
N VAL A 45 -1.52 -1.21 2.41
CA VAL A 45 -1.96 0.14 2.82
C VAL A 45 -3.49 0.24 2.85
N LEU A 46 -4.20 -0.35 1.89
CA LEU A 46 -5.67 -0.37 1.90
C LEU A 46 -6.22 -1.18 3.07
N LEU A 47 -5.65 -2.36 3.34
CA LEU A 47 -6.02 -3.20 4.48
C LEU A 47 -5.76 -2.47 5.81
N LEU A 48 -4.61 -1.81 5.95
CA LEU A 48 -4.28 -1.04 7.14
C LEU A 48 -5.29 0.08 7.39
N ARG A 49 -5.67 0.84 6.37
CA ARG A 49 -6.68 1.90 6.47
C ARG A 49 -8.04 1.35 6.91
N GLU A 50 -8.42 0.19 6.40
CA GLU A 50 -9.64 -0.48 6.80
C GLU A 50 -9.57 -0.97 8.26
N GLU A 51 -8.45 -1.52 8.70
CA GLU A 51 -8.25 -1.92 10.10
C GLU A 51 -8.26 -0.71 11.05
N MET A 52 -7.64 0.41 10.67
CA MET A 52 -7.74 1.66 11.42
C MET A 52 -9.22 2.07 11.61
N ARG A 53 -10.02 2.04 10.54
CA ARG A 53 -11.45 2.34 10.60
C ARG A 53 -12.20 1.36 11.51
N ARG A 54 -11.93 0.06 11.40
CA ARG A 54 -12.56 -0.99 12.22
C ARG A 54 -12.22 -0.84 13.69
N VAL A 55 -10.96 -0.55 14.03
CA VAL A 55 -10.54 -0.32 15.42
C VAL A 55 -11.31 0.85 16.03
N LEU A 56 -11.45 1.98 15.32
CA LEU A 56 -12.23 3.12 15.83
C LEU A 56 -13.71 2.77 16.04
N ALA A 57 -14.30 2.05 15.09
CA ALA A 57 -15.69 1.60 15.20
C ALA A 57 -15.89 0.64 16.37
N PHE A 58 -14.93 -0.28 16.57
CA PHE A 58 -14.93 -1.20 17.70
C PHE A 58 -14.84 -0.48 19.05
N LEU A 59 -13.93 0.50 19.19
CA LEU A 59 -13.77 1.26 20.42
C LEU A 59 -15.04 2.04 20.78
N GLU A 60 -15.67 2.70 19.81
CA GLU A 60 -16.94 3.41 20.02
C GLU A 60 -18.07 2.45 20.40
N TRP A 61 -18.21 1.34 19.69
CA TRP A 61 -19.17 0.30 20.03
C TRP A 61 -18.93 -0.25 21.45
N LYS A 62 -17.67 -0.45 21.83
CA LYS A 62 -17.30 -0.98 23.15
C LYS A 62 -17.58 0.03 24.26
N ALA A 63 -17.39 1.32 24.02
CA ALA A 63 -17.78 2.39 24.93
C ALA A 63 -19.30 2.34 25.21
N VAL A 64 -20.12 2.26 24.15
CA VAL A 64 -21.58 2.13 24.27
C VAL A 64 -21.97 0.84 24.98
N TRP A 65 -21.25 -0.26 24.75
CA TRP A 65 -21.47 -1.52 25.45
C TRP A 65 -21.22 -1.39 26.96
N TRP A 66 -20.15 -0.70 27.37
CA TRP A 66 -19.88 -0.41 28.78
C TRP A 66 -20.93 0.50 29.40
N HIS A 67 -21.35 1.55 28.69
CA HIS A 67 -22.43 2.44 29.13
C HIS A 67 -23.70 1.66 29.48
N LYS A 68 -24.12 0.74 28.60
CA LYS A 68 -25.30 -0.12 28.83
C LYS A 68 -25.13 -1.06 30.02
N ARG A 69 -23.90 -1.40 30.38
CA ARG A 69 -23.59 -2.38 31.43
C ARG A 69 -23.70 -1.84 32.85
N LYS A 70 -23.71 -0.51 33.04
CA LYS A 70 -23.89 0.18 34.34
C LYS A 70 -25.08 -0.37 35.14
N LYS A 71 -26.15 -0.82 34.47
CA LYS A 71 -27.38 -1.33 35.09
C LYS A 71 -27.74 -2.76 34.69
N ALA A 72 -26.77 -3.55 34.24
CA ALA A 72 -27.03 -4.85 33.62
C ALA A 72 -27.53 -5.95 34.57
N ARG A 73 -27.30 -5.82 35.90
CA ARG A 73 -27.72 -6.83 36.88
C ARG A 73 -28.13 -6.19 38.21
N PRO A 74 -29.21 -6.67 38.85
CA PRO A 74 -29.52 -6.30 40.22
C PRO A 74 -28.46 -6.88 41.18
N VAL A 75 -27.83 -6.00 41.96
CA VAL A 75 -26.82 -6.32 42.98
C VAL A 75 -27.08 -5.45 44.22
N GLY A 76 -26.41 -5.76 45.34
CA GLY A 76 -26.43 -4.90 46.53
C GLY A 76 -25.90 -3.49 46.22
N THR A 77 -26.33 -2.49 47.01
CA THR A 77 -26.08 -1.06 46.74
C THR A 77 -24.59 -0.73 46.57
N GLU A 78 -23.73 -1.21 47.46
CA GLU A 78 -22.28 -0.97 47.39
C GLU A 78 -21.65 -1.54 46.11
N LEU A 79 -22.07 -2.76 45.73
CA LEU A 79 -21.58 -3.39 44.50
C LEU A 79 -22.16 -2.71 43.24
N ALA A 80 -23.37 -2.14 43.32
CA ALA A 80 -23.97 -1.40 42.22
C ALA A 80 -23.16 -0.14 41.90
N GLU A 81 -22.81 0.64 42.92
CA GLU A 81 -22.00 1.84 42.80
C GLU A 81 -20.61 1.52 42.23
N ALA A 82 -19.95 0.48 42.75
CA ALA A 82 -18.65 0.05 42.25
C ALA A 82 -18.70 -0.40 40.77
N LEU A 83 -19.74 -1.13 40.36
CA LEU A 83 -19.91 -1.55 38.97
C LEU A 83 -20.22 -0.40 38.03
N GLU A 84 -21.01 0.58 38.49
CA GLU A 84 -21.31 1.79 37.73
C GLU A 84 -20.05 2.62 37.51
N GLY A 85 -19.29 2.88 38.57
CA GLY A 85 -18.01 3.59 38.49
C GLY A 85 -17.03 2.90 37.54
N PHE A 86 -16.84 1.59 37.70
CA PHE A 86 -15.95 0.83 36.82
C PHE A 86 -16.42 0.85 35.35
N ALA A 87 -17.72 0.70 35.10
CA ALA A 87 -18.26 0.75 33.74
C ALA A 87 -18.13 2.14 33.12
N GLN A 88 -18.24 3.21 33.90
CA GLN A 88 -17.98 4.59 33.47
C GLN A 88 -16.51 4.78 33.09
N GLU A 89 -15.57 4.38 33.95
CA GLU A 89 -14.13 4.45 33.66
C GLU A 89 -13.77 3.69 32.38
N GLN A 90 -14.34 2.50 32.19
CA GLN A 90 -14.12 1.72 30.98
C GLN A 90 -14.70 2.39 29.74
N GLU A 91 -15.90 2.98 29.82
CA GLU A 91 -16.46 3.76 28.71
C GLU A 91 -15.51 4.90 28.31
N ASP A 92 -15.08 5.69 29.27
CA ASP A 92 -14.21 6.86 29.05
C ASP A 92 -12.85 6.45 28.48
N LEU A 93 -12.27 5.34 28.96
CA LEU A 93 -11.02 4.79 28.45
C LEU A 93 -11.13 4.41 26.97
N GLN A 94 -12.21 3.73 26.56
CA GLN A 94 -12.40 3.33 25.16
C GLN A 94 -12.54 4.56 24.25
N ARG A 95 -13.26 5.59 24.71
CA ARG A 95 -13.38 6.87 23.99
C ARG A 95 -12.03 7.58 23.87
N ALA A 96 -11.27 7.63 24.96
CA ALA A 96 -9.94 8.24 24.97
C ALA A 96 -8.97 7.53 24.02
N LEU A 97 -9.01 6.19 23.97
CA LEU A 97 -8.23 5.40 23.00
C LEU A 97 -8.61 5.74 21.57
N ALA A 98 -9.91 5.86 21.27
CA ALA A 98 -10.38 6.21 19.92
C ALA A 98 -9.87 7.60 19.49
N VAL A 99 -9.92 8.59 20.39
CA VAL A 99 -9.37 9.93 20.15
C VAL A 99 -7.87 9.87 19.91
N ARG A 100 -7.13 9.14 20.75
CA ARG A 100 -5.68 9.01 20.62
C ARG A 100 -5.27 8.34 19.31
N PHE A 101 -5.92 7.23 18.93
CA PHE A 101 -5.63 6.56 17.67
C PHE A 101 -5.99 7.42 16.46
N ARG A 102 -7.11 8.16 16.49
CA ARG A 102 -7.42 9.15 15.46
C ARG A 102 -6.34 10.22 15.33
N ALA A 103 -5.72 10.65 16.43
CA ALA A 103 -4.63 11.61 16.40
C ALA A 103 -3.38 10.99 15.75
N ILE A 104 -2.98 9.80 16.19
CA ILE A 104 -1.81 9.08 15.65
C ILE A 104 -1.97 8.78 14.15
N TRP A 105 -3.18 8.46 13.70
CA TRP A 105 -3.44 8.10 12.29
C TRP A 105 -3.79 9.29 11.39
N ARG A 106 -3.77 10.52 11.89
CA ARG A 106 -4.13 11.71 11.10
C ARG A 106 -3.08 12.04 10.05
N ASN A 107 -1.82 11.86 10.38
CA ASN A 107 -0.72 12.07 9.45
C ASN A 107 0.46 11.15 9.77
N PRO A 108 0.33 9.82 9.56
CA PRO A 108 1.43 8.88 9.78
C PRO A 108 2.65 9.18 8.90
N LEU A 109 2.47 10.07 7.91
CA LEU A 109 3.46 10.49 6.95
C LEU A 109 4.15 11.84 7.31
N GLU A 110 3.94 12.44 8.49
CA GLU A 110 4.74 13.61 8.89
C GLU A 110 6.11 13.19 9.45
N ASP A 111 6.15 12.11 10.24
CA ASP A 111 7.36 11.67 10.94
C ASP A 111 8.46 11.12 9.99
N TRP A 112 8.08 10.40 8.91
CA TRP A 112 9.06 9.91 7.91
C TRP A 112 9.55 11.02 6.97
N ALA A 113 8.72 12.03 6.66
CA ALA A 113 9.12 13.12 5.79
C ALA A 113 10.14 14.03 6.49
N ALA A 114 9.98 14.23 7.80
CA ALA A 114 10.98 14.89 8.64
C ALA A 114 12.30 14.09 8.69
N ALA A 115 12.23 12.77 8.86
CA ALA A 115 13.43 11.92 8.89
C ALA A 115 14.17 11.84 7.54
N ALA A 116 13.43 11.82 6.42
CA ALA A 116 14.02 11.81 5.08
C ALA A 116 14.72 13.14 4.74
N ALA A 117 14.23 14.26 5.25
CA ALA A 117 14.84 15.57 5.05
C ALA A 117 16.17 15.77 5.83
N GLU A 118 16.47 14.92 6.81
CA GLU A 118 17.73 14.98 7.57
C GLU A 118 18.87 14.15 6.93
N ASP A 119 18.57 13.28 5.95
CA ASP A 119 19.53 12.36 5.31
C ASP A 119 20.16 12.93 4.01
N ASP A 120 19.54 13.94 3.40
CA ASP A 120 19.94 14.54 2.10
C ASP A 120 21.15 15.51 2.17
N GLY A 121 21.89 15.50 3.28
CA GLY A 121 22.92 16.50 3.59
C GLY A 121 24.37 16.14 3.25
N LYS A 122 24.65 15.01 2.58
CA LYS A 122 26.03 14.55 2.33
C LYS A 122 26.20 13.93 0.94
N GLU A 123 25.99 14.72 -0.11
CA GLU A 123 26.63 14.49 -1.40
C GLU A 123 28.02 15.17 -1.38
N ASP A 124 29.08 14.38 -1.14
CA ASP A 124 30.43 14.79 -1.54
C ASP A 124 30.47 14.66 -3.06
N GLY A 125 30.45 15.81 -3.75
CA GLY A 125 30.61 15.88 -5.19
C GLY A 125 32.00 15.41 -5.61
N ASP A 126 32.04 14.47 -6.55
CA ASP A 126 33.15 14.29 -7.45
C ASP A 126 32.56 14.31 -8.86
N ASP A 127 32.92 15.37 -9.57
CA ASP A 127 32.42 15.82 -10.85
C ASP A 127 33.43 15.33 -11.90
N GLU A 128 33.07 14.31 -12.68
CA GLU A 128 33.76 14.03 -13.94
C GLU A 128 32.73 14.01 -15.07
N GLU A 129 32.78 15.07 -15.87
CA GLU A 129 32.10 15.27 -17.14
C GLU A 129 32.65 14.26 -18.16
N ASP A 130 31.80 13.39 -18.70
CA ASP A 130 32.07 12.70 -19.97
C ASP A 130 31.02 13.17 -20.98
N GLU A 131 31.47 14.04 -21.89
CA GLU A 131 30.77 14.43 -23.12
C GLU A 131 30.83 13.27 -24.12
N ASP A 132 29.68 12.77 -24.58
CA ASP A 132 29.60 12.05 -25.85
C ASP A 132 28.33 12.47 -26.61
N GLU A 133 28.58 12.97 -27.82
CA GLU A 133 27.63 13.56 -28.77
C GLU A 133 26.79 12.50 -29.51
N ASP A 134 25.54 12.92 -29.82
CA ASP A 134 24.68 12.57 -30.98
C ASP A 134 24.30 11.11 -31.29
N GLU A 135 22.99 10.80 -31.26
CA GLU A 135 22.32 10.08 -32.37
C GLU A 135 20.77 10.23 -32.35
N GLU A 136 20.27 11.07 -33.27
CA GLU A 136 19.02 10.99 -34.07
C GLU A 136 17.68 10.61 -33.39
N GLU A 137 16.82 11.61 -33.17
CA GLU A 137 15.41 11.46 -32.77
C GLU A 137 14.54 10.98 -33.95
N ALA A 138 14.03 9.75 -33.88
CA ALA A 138 13.06 9.24 -34.86
C ALA A 138 11.67 9.87 -34.66
N PRO A 139 10.98 10.33 -35.72
CA PRO A 139 9.70 11.01 -35.58
C PRO A 139 8.58 10.05 -35.15
N VAL A 140 7.90 10.42 -34.06
CA VAL A 140 6.67 9.79 -33.58
C VAL A 140 5.54 9.92 -34.63
N PRO A 141 4.86 8.83 -35.03
CA PRO A 141 3.66 8.93 -35.84
C PRO A 141 2.48 9.45 -35.00
N GLU A 142 1.99 10.63 -35.38
CA GLU A 142 0.75 11.24 -34.91
C GLU A 142 -0.44 10.46 -35.50
N VAL A 143 -1.24 9.82 -34.66
CA VAL A 143 -2.52 9.24 -35.06
C VAL A 143 -3.65 9.81 -34.21
N ALA A 144 -4.32 10.76 -34.86
CA ALA A 144 -5.60 11.39 -34.63
C ALA A 144 -6.52 10.79 -33.55
N ASP A 145 -6.94 11.67 -32.64
CA ASP A 145 -8.21 11.57 -31.94
C ASP A 145 -9.34 11.59 -32.98
N ASP A 146 -9.88 10.41 -33.28
CA ASP A 146 -11.15 10.27 -33.98
C ASP A 146 -12.25 10.20 -32.91
N ASP A 147 -12.84 11.36 -32.64
CA ASP A 147 -14.10 11.50 -31.91
C ASP A 147 -15.24 11.52 -32.93
N PRO A 148 -16.10 10.48 -32.95
CA PRO A 148 -17.43 10.64 -33.49
C PRO A 148 -18.52 10.33 -32.46
N GLU A 149 -19.15 11.43 -32.05
CA GLU A 149 -20.58 11.70 -31.98
C GLU A 149 -21.48 10.94 -30.97
N ASP A 150 -22.20 11.77 -30.22
CA ASP A 150 -23.51 11.52 -29.62
C ASP A 150 -24.43 10.69 -30.52
N ASP A 151 -24.94 9.58 -30.00
CA ASP A 151 -26.24 9.06 -30.39
C ASP A 151 -27.10 8.99 -29.11
N GLU A 152 -27.98 9.98 -28.96
CA GLU A 152 -29.22 9.86 -28.22
C GLU A 152 -30.06 8.76 -28.87
N ASP A 153 -30.54 7.78 -28.12
CA ASP A 153 -31.82 7.13 -28.43
C ASP A 153 -32.46 6.55 -27.16
N ASP A 154 -33.63 7.11 -26.87
CA ASP A 154 -34.73 6.56 -26.08
C ASP A 154 -35.00 5.09 -26.44
N ASP A 155 -35.19 4.22 -25.43
CA ASP A 155 -36.17 3.13 -25.57
C ASP A 155 -36.91 2.90 -24.26
N MET A 156 -38.20 3.23 -24.32
CA MET A 156 -39.23 2.91 -23.34
C MET A 156 -39.74 1.47 -23.55
N GLY A 157 -39.98 0.75 -22.45
CA GLY A 157 -40.91 -0.38 -22.41
C GLY A 157 -40.36 -1.56 -21.62
N GLU A 158 -41.07 -2.22 -20.72
CA GLU A 158 -42.49 -2.18 -20.30
C GLU A 158 -42.55 -2.76 -18.87
#